data_AF-A0A350BUU0-F1
#
_entry.id   AF-A0A350BUU0-F1
#
_cell.length_a   1.000
_cell.length_b   1.000
_cell.length_c   1.000
_cell.angle_alpha   90.00
_cell.angle_beta   90.00
_cell.angle_gamma   90.00
#
_symmetry.space_group_name_H-M   'P 1'
#
loop_
_entity.id
_entity.type
_entity.pdbx_description
1 polymer ?
#
loop_
_entity_poly.entity_id
_entity_poly.type
_entity_poly.pdbx_seq_one_letter_code
_entity_poly.pdbx_strand_id
1 'polypeptide(L)'
;MLSVEEQALNSFSIYPNPSSETFTVDFMKSQAPKSIRVLNLLGVEIMNVDLDNQSSDFDFSLATQPGVYYLHLVYEGTIVTRQIIKE
;
A
#
# COMPACT_ATOMS: atom_id res chain seq x y z
N MET A 1 -11.34 14.99 19.80
CA MET A 1 -10.00 14.90 19.18
C MET A 1 -10.10 13.78 18.16
N LEU A 2 -10.10 14.11 16.86
CA LEU A 2 -10.00 13.10 15.81
C LEU A 2 -8.59 12.52 15.89
N SER A 3 -8.48 11.19 16.01
CA SER A 3 -7.19 10.51 16.20
C SER A 3 -6.32 10.73 14.96
N VAL A 4 -5.01 10.94 15.14
CA VAL A 4 -4.01 11.04 14.06
C VAL A 4 -4.07 9.83 13.13
N GLU A 5 -4.52 8.68 13.66
CA GLU A 5 -4.76 7.44 12.91
C GLU A 5 -5.84 7.62 11.83
N GLU A 6 -6.89 8.38 12.12
CA GLU A 6 -8.05 8.54 11.23
C GLU A 6 -7.74 9.47 10.03
N GLN A 7 -6.84 10.45 10.21
CA GLN A 7 -6.35 11.28 9.10
C GLN A 7 -5.43 10.51 8.15
N ALA A 8 -4.58 9.63 8.67
CA ALA A 8 -3.75 8.74 7.84
C ALA A 8 -4.57 7.63 7.16
N LEU A 9 -5.73 7.27 7.73
CA LEU A 9 -6.65 6.29 7.14
C LEU A 9 -7.38 6.81 5.89
N ASN A 10 -7.59 8.12 5.79
CA ASN A 10 -8.34 8.77 4.70
C ASN A 10 -7.46 9.33 3.56
N SER A 11 -6.14 9.22 3.64
CA SER A 11 -5.22 9.85 2.68
C SER A 11 -4.88 9.00 1.45
N PHE A 12 -5.41 7.78 1.36
CA PHE A 12 -5.13 6.86 0.26
C PHE A 12 -6.22 5.79 0.09
N SER A 13 -6.27 5.18 -1.08
CA SER A 13 -7.12 4.04 -1.41
C SER A 13 -6.35 2.96 -2.18
N ILE A 14 -6.84 1.72 -2.12
CA ILE A 14 -6.25 0.59 -2.85
C ILE A 14 -7.35 -0.11 -3.62
N TYR A 15 -7.21 -0.21 -4.93
CA TYR A 15 -8.21 -0.83 -5.79
C TYR A 15 -7.58 -1.50 -7.02
N PRO A 16 -8.23 -2.53 -7.59
CA PRO A 16 -9.31 -3.28 -6.98
C PRO A 16 -8.80 -4.08 -5.77
N ASN A 17 -9.70 -4.37 -4.82
CA ASN A 17 -9.41 -5.26 -3.70
C ASN A 17 -10.70 -6.00 -3.33
N PRO A 18 -10.82 -7.31 -3.62
CA PRO A 18 -9.80 -8.20 -4.18
C PRO A 18 -9.33 -7.86 -5.61
N SER A 19 -8.17 -8.36 -6.02
CA SER A 19 -7.65 -8.26 -7.40
C SER A 19 -7.10 -9.61 -7.89
N SER A 20 -7.22 -9.86 -9.20
CA SER A 20 -6.63 -11.03 -9.85
C SER A 20 -5.15 -10.87 -10.17
N GLU A 21 -4.61 -9.65 -10.25
CA GLU A 21 -3.20 -9.45 -10.62
C GLU A 21 -2.66 -8.08 -10.22
N THR A 22 -3.33 -7.00 -10.66
CA THR A 22 -2.85 -5.63 -10.53
C THR A 22 -3.55 -4.89 -9.40
N PHE A 23 -2.82 -4.06 -8.68
CA PHE A 23 -3.35 -3.17 -7.66
C PHE A 23 -2.86 -1.76 -7.96
N THR A 24 -3.75 -0.79 -7.80
CA THR A 24 -3.47 0.63 -7.78
C THR A 24 -3.52 1.12 -6.34
N VAL A 25 -2.49 1.84 -5.93
CA VAL A 25 -2.45 2.59 -4.67
C VAL A 25 -2.59 4.06 -5.05
N ASP A 26 -3.73 4.66 -4.75
CA ASP A 26 -3.99 6.08 -4.99
C ASP A 26 -3.81 6.85 -3.67
N PHE A 27 -3.09 7.96 -3.70
CA PHE A 27 -2.79 8.80 -2.56
C PHE A 27 -2.68 10.28 -2.97
N MET A 28 -2.96 11.18 -2.02
CA MET A 28 -2.73 12.60 -2.29
C MET A 28 -1.23 12.85 -2.51
N LYS A 29 -0.84 13.57 -3.57
CA LYS A 29 0.57 13.87 -3.88
C LYS A 29 1.32 14.53 -2.70
N SER A 30 0.65 15.39 -1.93
CA SER A 30 1.23 16.00 -0.72
C SER A 30 1.44 15.03 0.45
N GLN A 31 0.92 13.82 0.33
CA GLN A 31 0.97 12.72 1.29
C GLN A 31 1.43 11.44 0.58
N ALA A 32 2.33 11.57 -0.41
CA ALA A 32 2.92 10.40 -1.07
C ALA A 32 3.82 9.63 -0.08
N PRO A 33 3.74 8.29 -0.04
CA PRO A 33 4.67 7.49 0.74
C PRO A 33 6.07 7.55 0.11
N LYS A 34 7.09 7.36 0.94
CA LYS A 34 8.48 7.22 0.48
C LYS A 34 8.73 5.88 -0.19
N SER A 35 8.12 4.82 0.33
CA SER A 35 8.23 3.49 -0.24
C SER A 35 6.95 2.69 -0.01
N ILE A 36 6.68 1.78 -0.94
CA ILE A 36 5.60 0.79 -0.85
C ILE A 36 6.24 -0.58 -0.71
N ARG A 37 5.77 -1.36 0.26
CA ARG A 37 6.23 -2.74 0.49
C ARG A 37 5.04 -3.69 0.54
N VAL A 38 5.22 -4.87 -0.01
CA VAL A 38 4.22 -5.95 0.08
C VAL A 38 4.81 -7.08 0.90
N LEU A 39 4.06 -7.56 1.88
CA LEU A 39 4.43 -8.67 2.75
C LEU A 39 3.40 -9.80 2.60
N ASN A 40 3.84 -11.05 2.67
CA ASN A 40 2.94 -12.18 2.79
C ASN A 40 2.40 -12.32 4.23
N LEU A 41 1.52 -13.30 4.45
CA LEU A 41 0.90 -13.57 5.77
C LEU A 41 1.92 -13.88 6.88
N LEU A 42 3.12 -14.36 6.53
CA LEU A 42 4.20 -14.66 7.48
C LEU A 42 5.07 -13.43 7.79
N GLY A 43 4.75 -12.25 7.22
CA GLY A 43 5.53 -11.03 7.38
C GLY A 43 6.81 -11.01 6.52
N VAL A 44 6.95 -11.91 5.55
CA VAL A 44 8.08 -11.88 4.61
C VAL A 44 7.80 -10.85 3.53
N GLU A 45 8.71 -9.89 3.36
CA GLU A 45 8.68 -8.90 2.29
C GLU A 45 8.90 -9.58 0.93
N ILE A 46 7.98 -9.36 0.00
CA ILE A 46 8.01 -9.91 -1.37
C ILE A 46 8.10 -8.82 -2.45
N MET A 47 7.93 -7.56 -2.06
CA MET A 47 8.11 -6.39 -2.93
C MET A 47 8.50 -5.19 -2.07
N ASN A 48 9.39 -4.35 -2.58
CA ASN A 48 9.79 -3.08 -1.98
C ASN A 48 10.21 -2.11 -3.08
N VAL A 49 9.51 -0.98 -3.15
CA VAL A 49 9.70 0.04 -4.17
C VAL A 49 9.76 1.39 -3.51
N ASP A 50 10.86 2.11 -3.72
CA ASP A 50 10.97 3.52 -3.36
C ASP A 50 10.24 4.38 -4.39
N LEU A 51 9.46 5.35 -3.92
CA LEU A 51 8.75 6.31 -4.76
C LEU A 51 9.54 7.61 -4.85
N ASP A 52 9.47 8.26 -6.01
CA ASP A 52 10.18 9.52 -6.29
C ASP A 52 9.40 10.78 -5.82
N ASN A 53 8.32 10.60 -5.06
CA ASN A 53 7.40 11.63 -4.55
C ASN A 53 6.70 12.48 -5.62
N GLN A 54 6.71 12.08 -6.90
CA GLN A 54 6.12 12.89 -7.98
C GLN A 54 4.76 12.42 -8.47
N SER A 55 4.39 11.18 -8.22
CA SER A 55 3.09 10.61 -8.59
C SER A 55 2.06 10.77 -7.46
N SER A 56 0.78 10.72 -7.84
CA SER A 56 -0.36 10.57 -6.92
C SER A 56 -0.87 9.13 -6.87
N ASP A 57 -0.30 8.24 -7.67
CA ASP A 57 -0.65 6.83 -7.71
C ASP A 57 0.58 5.96 -7.91
N PHE A 58 0.39 4.67 -7.66
CA PHE A 58 1.37 3.63 -7.96
C PHE A 58 0.65 2.33 -8.31
N ASP A 59 0.92 1.81 -9.50
CA ASP A 59 0.43 0.52 -9.96
C ASP A 59 1.50 -0.56 -9.76
N PHE A 60 1.07 -1.73 -9.28
CA PHE A 60 1.92 -2.91 -9.20
C PHE A 60 1.16 -4.19 -9.51
N SER A 61 1.87 -5.17 -10.05
CA SER A 61 1.36 -6.52 -10.27
C SER A 61 1.92 -7.48 -9.21
N LEU A 62 1.08 -8.37 -8.72
CA LEU A 62 1.46 -9.40 -7.77
C LEU A 62 1.31 -10.80 -8.39
N ALA A 63 2.37 -11.27 -9.05
CA ALA A 63 2.43 -12.60 -9.66
C ALA A 63 2.69 -13.72 -8.63
N THR A 64 1.83 -13.82 -7.63
CA THR A 64 1.91 -14.80 -6.54
C THR A 64 0.63 -15.63 -6.43
N GLN A 65 0.63 -16.62 -5.53
CA GLN A 65 -0.55 -17.43 -5.26
C GLN A 65 -1.68 -16.59 -4.64
N PRO A 66 -2.95 -16.97 -4.88
CA PRO A 66 -4.09 -16.36 -4.22
C PRO A 66 -3.94 -16.37 -2.70
N GLY A 67 -4.37 -15.29 -2.05
CA GLY A 67 -4.27 -15.17 -0.60
C GLY A 67 -4.27 -13.74 -0.10
N VAL A 68 -4.01 -13.63 1.21
CA VAL A 68 -3.94 -12.36 1.93
C VAL A 68 -2.49 -11.87 1.97
N TYR A 69 -2.32 -10.58 1.67
CA TYR A 69 -1.06 -9.87 1.75
C TYR A 69 -1.25 -8.56 2.51
N TYR A 70 -0.14 -8.00 2.98
CA TYR A 70 -0.11 -6.71 3.67
C TYR A 70 0.70 -5.71 2.86
N LEU A 71 0.05 -4.59 2.51
CA LEU A 71 0.69 -3.43 1.93
C LEU A 71 1.15 -2.50 3.05
N HIS A 72 2.44 -2.19 3.08
CA HIS A 72 3.03 -1.19 3.96
C HIS A 72 3.36 0.07 3.16
N LEU A 73 2.70 1.17 3.52
CA LEU A 73 2.98 2.50 3.03
C LEU A 73 3.90 3.19 4.04
N VAL A 74 5.14 3.41 3.65
CA VAL A 74 6.17 3.96 4.53
C VAL A 74 6.27 5.46 4.32
N TYR A 75 5.98 6.22 5.37
CA TYR A 75 6.09 7.67 5.42
C TYR A 75 7.26 8.08 6.33
N GLU A 76 7.47 9.39 6.50
CA GLU A 76 8.44 9.88 7.48
C GLU A 76 8.03 9.49 8.91
N GLY A 77 8.75 8.51 9.48
CA GLY A 77 8.58 8.08 10.86
C GLY A 77 7.32 7.25 11.14
N THR A 78 6.49 6.96 10.13
CA THR A 78 5.24 6.19 10.30
C THR A 78 5.08 5.16 9.18
N ILE A 79 4.52 3.99 9.52
CA ILE A 79 4.12 2.96 8.56
C ILE A 79 2.62 2.78 8.67
N VAL A 80 1.91 2.84 7.54
CA VAL A 80 0.50 2.47 7.47
C VAL A 80 0.37 1.10 6.82
N THR A 81 -0.32 0.19 7.48
CA THR A 81 -0.57 -1.17 6.99
C THR A 81 -2.00 -1.32 6.46
N ARG A 82 -2.14 -1.96 5.30
CA ARG A 82 -3.43 -2.41 4.75
C ARG A 82 -3.39 -3.84 4.30
N GLN A 83 -4.52 -4.52 4.46
CA GLN A 83 -4.72 -5.84 3.90
C GLN A 83 -5.17 -5.72 2.44
N ILE A 84 -4.57 -6.50 1.56
CA ILE A 84 -5.00 -6.70 0.17
C ILE A 84 -5.25 -8.19 -0.09
N ILE A 85 -6.20 -8.49 -0.98
CA ILE A 85 -6.60 -9.86 -1.31
C ILE A 85 -6.28 -10.11 -2.78
N LYS A 86 -5.44 -11.12 -3.03
CA LYS A 86 -5.13 -11.64 -4.36
C LYS A 86 -6.00 -12.87 -4.64
N GLU A 87 -6.72 -12.87 -5.76
CA GLU A 87 -7.54 -14.00 -6.23
C GLU A 87 -6.78 -15.01 -7.08
#